data_AF-A0A829R2A8-F1
#
_entry.id   AF-A0A829R2A8-F1
#
_cell.length_a   1.000
_cell.length_b   1.000
_cell.length_c   1.000
_cell.angle_alpha   90.00
_cell.angle_beta   90.00
_cell.angle_gamma   90.00
#
_symmetry.space_group_name_H-M   'P 1'
#
loop_
_entity.id
_entity.type
_entity.pdbx_description
1 polymer ?
#
loop_
_entity_poly.entity_id
_entity_poly.type
_entity_poly.pdbx_seq_one_letter_code
_entity_poly.pdbx_strand_id
1 'polypeptide(L)'
;MKKALYILGLLLIVGTFVSVLGSTASAHSSENGEYDEVLNSIVSEEESIQIIDTSKPVITPRFIPCGMGGKHMMKGNGIGYVWNKDTKKYLLERGQSYRCSKCGLVVVSQNNVFAGAKSLGKYYTGAGAASNITAIIVKGKKTKLHKNTSLARDPFTQGMSFHR
;
A
#
# COMPACT_ATOMS: atom_id res chain seq x y z
N MET A 1 34.34 44.99 -44.71
CA MET A 1 35.72 44.90 -45.26
C MET A 1 36.71 44.92 -44.10
N LYS A 2 37.81 44.14 -44.22
CA LYS A 2 38.96 43.94 -43.28
C LYS A 2 38.83 42.67 -42.41
N LYS A 3 39.30 41.52 -42.92
CA LYS A 3 40.65 40.90 -42.76
C LYS A 3 40.77 40.23 -41.38
N ALA A 4 40.51 38.92 -41.24
CA ALA A 4 41.43 37.79 -41.48
C ALA A 4 42.73 37.86 -40.66
N LEU A 5 42.81 37.05 -39.60
CA LEU A 5 44.08 36.58 -39.05
C LEU A 5 43.92 35.13 -38.58
N TYR A 6 44.52 34.24 -39.35
CA TYR A 6 44.73 32.83 -39.06
C TYR A 6 45.92 32.70 -38.11
N ILE A 7 45.79 31.93 -37.02
CA ILE A 7 46.94 31.26 -36.40
C ILE A 7 46.57 29.79 -36.23
N LEU A 8 47.24 29.01 -37.07
CA LEU A 8 47.30 27.56 -37.12
C LEU A 8 48.24 27.09 -36.00
N GLY A 9 47.74 26.27 -35.09
CA GLY A 9 48.52 25.66 -34.01
C GLY A 9 48.04 24.24 -33.79
N LEU A 10 48.42 23.35 -34.71
CA LEU A 10 48.16 21.92 -34.67
C LEU A 10 49.15 21.28 -33.67
N LEU A 11 48.65 20.75 -32.55
CA LEU A 11 49.42 19.85 -31.70
C LEU A 11 48.53 18.68 -31.27
N LEU A 12 48.79 17.56 -31.93
CA LEU A 12 48.33 16.21 -31.61
C LEU A 12 48.81 15.82 -30.22
N ILE A 13 47.89 15.48 -29.31
CA ILE A 13 48.17 14.56 -28.22
C ILE A 13 47.11 13.46 -28.24
N VAL A 14 47.63 12.27 -28.51
CA VAL A 14 46.95 10.97 -28.52
C VAL A 14 46.75 10.50 -27.07
N GLY A 15 45.53 10.08 -26.76
CA GLY A 15 45.22 8.97 -25.85
C GLY A 15 45.23 9.27 -24.35
N THR A 16 44.07 9.12 -23.69
CA THR A 16 43.77 7.89 -22.91
C THR A 16 42.29 7.85 -22.57
N PHE A 17 41.68 6.69 -22.76
CA PHE A 17 40.36 6.31 -22.26
C PHE A 17 40.34 6.45 -20.73
N VAL A 18 39.40 7.22 -20.18
CA VAL A 18 38.84 6.98 -18.84
C VAL A 18 37.33 7.14 -18.91
N SER A 19 36.68 5.98 -18.88
CA SER A 19 35.43 5.66 -18.20
C SER A 19 34.33 6.72 -18.15
N VAL A 20 33.29 6.42 -18.93
CA VAL A 20 31.90 6.82 -18.67
C VAL A 20 31.56 6.63 -17.20
N LEU A 21 31.23 7.73 -16.53
CA LEU A 21 30.23 7.78 -15.46
C LEU A 21 29.54 9.13 -15.60
N GLY A 22 28.61 9.18 -16.56
CA GLY A 22 27.56 10.19 -16.51
C GLY A 22 26.81 9.99 -15.20
N SER A 23 27.03 10.87 -14.23
CA SER A 23 26.07 11.07 -13.16
C SER A 23 24.85 11.74 -13.78
N THR A 24 24.02 10.94 -14.45
CA THR A 24 22.60 11.26 -14.48
C THR A 24 22.17 11.19 -13.02
N ALA A 25 22.08 12.34 -12.37
CA ALA A 25 21.17 12.50 -11.27
C ALA A 25 19.78 12.19 -11.86
N SER A 26 19.39 10.92 -11.81
CA SER A 26 18.00 10.56 -11.90
C SER A 26 17.41 11.15 -10.62
N ALA A 27 16.87 12.37 -10.76
CA ALA A 27 15.87 12.86 -9.85
C ALA A 27 14.70 11.89 -9.96
N HIS A 28 14.79 10.80 -9.22
CA HIS A 28 13.64 9.99 -8.90
C HIS A 28 12.85 10.85 -7.93
N SER A 29 11.97 11.70 -8.49
CA SER A 29 10.98 12.45 -7.75
C SER A 29 10.14 11.43 -6.99
N SER A 30 10.58 11.13 -5.78
CA SER A 30 9.99 10.15 -4.91
C SER A 30 8.73 10.77 -4.36
N GLU A 31 7.58 10.41 -4.94
CA GLU A 31 6.26 10.62 -4.33
C GLU A 31 6.16 10.00 -2.91
N ASN A 32 7.22 9.37 -2.37
CA ASN A 32 7.21 8.60 -1.14
C ASN A 32 7.27 9.44 0.16
N GLY A 33 7.74 10.68 0.10
CA GLY A 33 8.04 11.47 1.32
C GLY A 33 6.84 11.74 2.22
N GLU A 34 5.62 11.65 1.68
CA GLU A 34 4.38 11.83 2.44
C GLU A 34 3.97 10.56 3.21
N TYR A 35 4.18 9.38 2.63
CA TYR A 35 3.83 8.12 3.30
C TYR A 35 4.86 7.72 4.35
N ASP A 36 6.10 8.17 4.18
CA ASP A 36 7.20 7.89 5.09
C ASP A 36 6.93 8.46 6.50
N GLU A 37 6.27 9.61 6.63
CA GLU A 37 5.93 10.18 7.95
C GLU A 37 4.89 9.33 8.70
N VAL A 38 3.82 8.92 8.01
CA VAL A 38 2.81 8.02 8.58
C VAL A 38 3.42 6.66 8.89
N LEU A 39 4.27 6.14 8.01
CA LEU A 39 4.99 4.90 8.25
C LEU A 39 5.89 5.01 9.46
N ASN A 40 6.68 6.06 9.60
CA ASN A 40 7.53 6.26 10.77
C ASN A 40 6.72 6.33 12.07
N SER A 41 5.49 6.89 12.03
CA SER A 41 4.58 6.86 13.19
C SER A 41 4.07 5.45 13.54
N ILE A 42 3.98 4.55 12.56
CA ILE A 42 3.54 3.16 12.74
C ILE A 42 4.74 2.23 13.08
N VAL A 43 5.92 2.50 12.49
CA VAL A 43 7.19 1.74 12.59
C VAL A 43 7.91 1.97 13.92
N SER A 44 7.57 3.03 14.65
CA SER A 44 8.11 3.31 16.00
C SER A 44 7.89 2.17 17.01
N GLU A 45 7.07 1.17 16.70
CA GLU A 45 6.91 -0.07 17.45
C GLU A 45 7.40 -1.23 16.57
N GLU A 46 8.57 -1.80 16.87
CA GLU A 46 9.26 -2.79 16.03
C GLU A 46 8.42 -4.06 15.77
N GLU A 47 7.68 -4.09 14.67
CA GLU A 47 7.09 -5.31 14.11
C GLU A 47 7.03 -5.26 12.58
N SER A 48 6.94 -6.44 11.95
CA SER A 48 6.71 -6.57 10.52
C SER A 48 5.46 -5.78 10.09
N ILE A 49 5.67 -4.68 9.36
CA ILE A 49 4.60 -3.84 8.80
C ILE A 49 4.38 -4.18 7.33
N GLN A 50 3.11 -4.33 6.96
CA GLN A 50 2.69 -4.45 5.58
C GLN A 50 1.97 -3.18 5.15
N ILE A 51 2.37 -2.68 3.98
CA ILE A 51 1.76 -1.52 3.34
C ILE A 51 1.01 -1.99 2.09
N ILE A 52 -0.27 -1.65 2.01
CA ILE A 52 -1.12 -1.94 0.86
C ILE A 52 -1.54 -0.61 0.24
N ASP A 53 -0.82 -0.16 -0.78
CA ASP A 53 -1.17 1.05 -1.52
C ASP A 53 -2.15 0.73 -2.66
N THR A 54 -3.43 0.87 -2.38
CA THR A 54 -4.51 0.66 -3.36
C THR A 54 -4.61 1.77 -4.41
N SER A 55 -3.86 2.87 -4.23
CA SER A 55 -3.81 3.97 -5.18
C SER A 55 -2.92 3.67 -6.40
N LYS A 56 -1.94 2.79 -6.20
CA LYS A 56 -1.10 2.19 -7.24
C LYS A 56 -1.81 0.96 -7.81
N PRO A 57 -1.47 0.52 -9.04
CA PRO A 57 -1.94 -0.74 -9.60
C PRO A 57 -1.31 -1.93 -8.86
N VAL A 58 -1.69 -2.08 -7.59
CA VAL A 58 -1.58 -3.31 -6.83
C VAL A 58 -2.84 -4.10 -7.16
N ILE A 59 -2.73 -5.43 -7.28
CA ILE A 59 -3.84 -6.34 -7.52
C ILE A 59 -5.02 -5.89 -6.65
N THR A 60 -5.98 -5.20 -7.26
CA THR A 60 -7.21 -4.87 -6.58
C THR A 60 -7.84 -6.22 -6.37
N PRO A 61 -8.06 -6.69 -5.13
CA PRO A 61 -8.75 -7.94 -4.94
C PRO A 61 -10.13 -7.76 -5.58
N ARG A 62 -10.29 -8.27 -6.80
CA ARG A 62 -11.60 -8.38 -7.42
C ARG A 62 -12.30 -9.37 -6.52
N PHE A 63 -13.27 -8.86 -5.77
CA PHE A 63 -14.22 -9.69 -5.07
C PHE A 63 -15.01 -10.45 -6.13
N ILE A 64 -14.44 -11.58 -6.57
CA ILE A 64 -15.24 -12.72 -6.94
C ILE A 64 -15.47 -13.39 -5.59
N PRO A 65 -16.70 -13.45 -5.05
CA PRO A 65 -16.99 -14.01 -3.74
C PRO A 65 -16.43 -15.41 -3.68
N CYS A 66 -15.20 -15.59 -3.16
CA CYS A 66 -14.42 -16.83 -3.21
C CYS A 66 -15.02 -17.86 -4.18
N GLY A 67 -14.91 -17.54 -5.49
CA GLY A 67 -15.87 -17.86 -6.56
C GLY A 67 -16.18 -19.33 -6.85
N MET A 68 -15.73 -20.25 -6.01
CA MET A 68 -15.99 -21.68 -6.12
C MET A 68 -16.90 -22.21 -5.00
N GLY A 69 -17.75 -21.37 -4.41
CA GLY A 69 -18.83 -21.82 -3.52
C GLY A 69 -18.40 -22.24 -2.10
N GLY A 70 -17.23 -21.81 -1.63
CA GLY A 70 -16.69 -22.20 -0.32
C GLY A 70 -16.40 -21.01 0.61
N LYS A 71 -16.57 -21.23 1.92
CA LYS A 71 -16.16 -20.26 2.95
C LYS A 71 -14.64 -20.19 3.04
N HIS A 72 -14.07 -19.00 2.93
CA HIS A 72 -12.65 -18.78 3.15
C HIS A 72 -12.35 -18.42 4.61
N MET A 73 -11.32 -19.04 5.18
CA MET A 73 -10.92 -18.79 6.55
C MET A 73 -10.13 -17.48 6.64
N MET A 74 -10.65 -16.58 7.47
CA MET A 74 -9.98 -15.33 7.86
C MET A 74 -9.24 -15.57 9.17
N LYS A 75 -7.95 -15.24 9.19
CA LYS A 75 -7.08 -15.26 10.37
C LYS A 75 -6.82 -13.85 10.86
N GLY A 76 -6.53 -13.68 12.15
CA GLY A 76 -6.03 -12.41 12.67
C GLY A 76 -4.71 -12.03 12.01
N ASN A 77 -4.58 -10.76 11.64
CA ASN A 77 -3.41 -10.16 11.00
C ASN A 77 -2.98 -8.89 11.77
N GLY A 78 -3.22 -8.89 13.08
CA GLY A 78 -2.89 -7.83 14.02
C GLY A 78 -3.66 -6.52 13.83
N ILE A 79 -2.98 -5.39 14.03
CA ILE A 79 -3.58 -4.06 14.02
C ILE A 79 -3.61 -3.52 12.58
N GLY A 80 -4.71 -2.84 12.23
CA GLY A 80 -4.94 -2.27 10.90
C GLY A 80 -5.16 -0.76 10.89
N TYR A 81 -4.65 -0.09 9.86
CA TYR A 81 -4.87 1.32 9.59
C TYR A 81 -5.41 1.50 8.17
N VAL A 82 -6.28 2.50 7.98
CA VAL A 82 -6.71 2.95 6.65
C VAL A 82 -6.46 4.44 6.56
N TRP A 83 -5.49 4.84 5.75
CA TRP A 83 -5.06 6.22 5.60
C TRP A 83 -5.33 6.73 4.19
N ASN A 84 -5.91 7.93 4.09
CA ASN A 84 -6.20 8.58 2.83
C ASN A 84 -5.14 9.63 2.53
N LYS A 85 -4.35 9.39 1.49
CA LYS A 85 -3.23 10.26 1.11
C LYS A 85 -3.67 11.63 0.62
N ASP A 86 -4.82 11.72 -0.07
CA ASP A 86 -5.31 12.99 -0.61
C ASP A 86 -5.80 13.93 0.50
N THR A 87 -6.35 13.37 1.58
CA THR A 87 -6.90 14.14 2.71
C THR A 87 -5.98 14.19 3.91
N LYS A 88 -4.88 13.43 3.93
CA LYS A 88 -3.93 13.30 5.04
C LYS A 88 -4.60 12.87 6.36
N LYS A 89 -5.63 12.03 6.28
CA LYS A 89 -6.42 11.61 7.45
C LYS A 89 -6.59 10.10 7.51
N TYR A 90 -6.53 9.56 8.71
CA TYR A 90 -7.02 8.22 8.97
C TYR A 90 -8.52 8.17 8.71
N LEU A 91 -8.94 7.27 7.83
CA LEU A 91 -10.34 6.88 7.72
C LEU A 91 -10.69 5.88 8.81
N LEU A 92 -9.71 5.02 9.17
CA LEU A 92 -9.78 4.08 10.27
C LEU A 92 -8.43 3.97 10.95
N GLU A 93 -8.40 4.14 12.26
CA GLU A 93 -7.19 4.08 13.10
C GLU A 93 -7.32 2.92 14.10
N ARG A 94 -6.25 2.15 14.29
CA ARG A 94 -6.17 1.00 15.21
C ARG A 94 -7.32 -0.02 15.05
N GLY A 95 -7.68 -0.29 13.81
CA GLY A 95 -8.62 -1.35 13.46
C GLY A 95 -8.07 -2.74 13.68
N GLN A 96 -8.94 -3.72 13.48
CA GLN A 96 -8.60 -5.13 13.50
C GLN A 96 -8.35 -5.59 12.08
N SER A 97 -7.18 -6.15 11.84
CA SER A 97 -6.79 -6.67 10.54
C SER A 97 -7.05 -8.18 10.48
N TYR A 98 -7.62 -8.62 9.37
CA TYR A 98 -7.83 -10.03 9.07
C TYR A 98 -7.28 -10.36 7.70
N ARG A 99 -6.74 -11.56 7.56
CA ARG A 99 -6.19 -12.06 6.31
C ARG A 99 -6.84 -13.38 5.92
N CYS A 100 -7.26 -13.49 4.67
CA CYS A 100 -7.63 -14.76 4.09
C CYS A 100 -6.38 -15.61 3.83
N SER A 101 -6.33 -16.82 4.41
CA SER A 101 -5.22 -17.75 4.20
C SER A 101 -5.11 -18.28 2.76
N LYS A 102 -6.19 -18.20 1.97
CA LYS A 102 -6.25 -18.75 0.61
C LYS A 102 -5.98 -17.72 -0.48
N CYS A 103 -6.66 -16.57 -0.43
CA CYS A 103 -6.60 -15.57 -1.51
C CYS A 103 -5.83 -14.30 -1.15
N GLY A 104 -5.28 -14.19 0.07
CA GLY A 104 -4.49 -13.03 0.49
C GLY A 104 -5.30 -11.74 0.67
N LEU A 105 -6.64 -11.81 0.63
CA LEU A 105 -7.53 -10.70 0.96
C LEU A 105 -7.24 -10.24 2.39
N VAL A 106 -7.01 -8.94 2.55
CA VAL A 106 -6.87 -8.29 3.84
C VAL A 106 -8.07 -7.39 4.09
N VAL A 107 -8.63 -7.48 5.29
CA VAL A 107 -9.74 -6.66 5.76
C VAL A 107 -9.28 -5.92 7.01
N VAL A 108 -9.34 -4.61 6.99
CA VAL A 108 -9.13 -3.77 8.18
C VAL A 108 -10.48 -3.23 8.62
N SER A 109 -10.94 -3.59 9.82
CA SER A 109 -12.27 -3.24 10.31
C SER A 109 -12.28 -2.57 11.68
N GLN A 110 -13.36 -1.87 11.96
CA GLN A 110 -13.58 -1.19 13.24
C GLN A 110 -13.76 -2.18 14.40
N ASN A 111 -14.52 -3.25 14.17
CA ASN A 111 -14.89 -4.19 15.22
C ASN A 111 -14.01 -5.43 15.21
N ASN A 112 -13.80 -6.02 16.40
CA ASN A 112 -13.07 -7.28 16.55
C ASN A 112 -14.01 -8.50 16.49
N VAL A 113 -13.96 -9.25 15.38
CA VAL A 113 -14.81 -10.43 15.20
C VAL A 113 -14.38 -11.58 16.11
N PHE A 114 -13.09 -11.71 16.41
CA PHE A 114 -12.60 -12.73 17.34
C PHE A 114 -12.99 -12.44 18.78
N ALA A 115 -13.20 -11.18 19.15
CA ALA A 115 -13.80 -10.80 20.43
C ALA A 115 -15.33 -11.02 20.47
N GLY A 116 -15.94 -11.58 19.43
CA GLY A 116 -17.38 -11.90 19.38
C GLY A 116 -18.24 -10.81 18.74
N ALA A 117 -17.66 -9.82 18.07
CA ALA A 117 -18.45 -8.84 17.33
C ALA A 117 -19.26 -9.52 16.22
N LYS A 118 -20.51 -9.07 16.04
CA LYS A 118 -21.45 -9.61 15.04
C LYS A 118 -21.42 -8.85 13.70
N SER A 119 -20.50 -7.90 13.54
CA SER A 119 -20.30 -7.08 12.35
C SER A 119 -18.87 -6.55 12.29
N LEU A 120 -18.39 -6.20 11.10
CA LEU A 120 -17.10 -5.52 10.92
C LEU A 120 -17.18 -4.02 11.29
N GLY A 121 -18.39 -3.44 11.34
CA GLY A 121 -18.57 -2.00 11.47
C GLY A 121 -18.14 -1.29 10.19
N LYS A 122 -17.36 -0.21 10.31
CA LYS A 122 -16.69 0.38 9.15
C LYS A 122 -15.44 -0.42 8.80
N TYR A 123 -15.18 -0.66 7.52
CA TYR A 123 -14.02 -1.43 7.08
C TYR A 123 -13.49 -0.99 5.72
N TYR A 124 -12.27 -1.42 5.41
CA TYR A 124 -11.67 -1.34 4.09
C TYR A 124 -10.94 -2.63 3.74
N THR A 125 -10.65 -2.83 2.46
CA THR A 125 -10.02 -4.06 1.98
C THR A 125 -8.83 -3.79 1.08
N GLY A 126 -7.94 -4.78 0.99
CA GLY A 126 -6.75 -4.76 0.18
C GLY A 126 -6.17 -6.16 0.01
N ALA A 127 -4.95 -6.27 -0.50
CA ALA A 127 -4.23 -7.54 -0.62
C ALA A 127 -2.73 -7.34 -0.44
N GLY A 128 -2.03 -8.34 0.12
CA GLY A 128 -0.56 -8.39 0.15
C GLY A 128 -0.03 -9.49 1.06
N ALA A 129 1.12 -9.35 1.72
CA ALA A 129 1.78 -10.38 2.57
C ALA A 129 1.28 -10.40 4.04
N ALA A 130 1.61 -11.43 4.82
CA ALA A 130 1.23 -11.46 6.25
C ALA A 130 2.11 -10.50 7.06
N SER A 131 1.55 -9.89 8.10
CA SER A 131 2.25 -8.92 8.96
C SER A 131 1.53 -8.74 10.28
N ASN A 132 2.23 -8.19 11.28
CA ASN A 132 1.61 -7.87 12.58
C ASN A 132 0.88 -6.53 12.52
N ILE A 133 1.30 -5.65 11.62
CA ILE A 133 0.64 -4.37 11.37
C ILE A 133 0.32 -4.24 9.89
N THR A 134 -0.89 -3.82 9.57
CA THR A 134 -1.37 -3.57 8.20
C THR A 134 -1.72 -2.09 8.04
N ALA A 135 -1.13 -1.41 7.06
CA ALA A 135 -1.56 -0.08 6.63
C ALA A 135 -2.13 -0.14 5.21
N ILE A 136 -3.40 0.22 5.04
CA ILE A 136 -4.02 0.36 3.71
C ILE A 136 -4.03 1.83 3.32
N ILE A 137 -3.33 2.17 2.23
CA ILE A 137 -3.28 3.52 1.66
C ILE A 137 -4.30 3.62 0.54
N VAL A 138 -5.15 4.65 0.61
CA VAL A 138 -6.20 4.92 -0.37
C VAL A 138 -6.06 6.32 -0.96
N LYS A 139 -6.57 6.50 -2.18
CA LYS A 139 -6.73 7.82 -2.83
C LYS A 139 -8.19 8.20 -2.95
N GLY A 140 -8.46 9.48 -3.16
CA GLY A 140 -9.78 10.06 -3.42
C GLY A 140 -10.34 10.82 -2.21
N LYS A 141 -10.60 12.12 -2.38
CA LYS A 141 -11.23 12.96 -1.34
C LYS A 141 -12.62 12.48 -0.88
N LYS A 142 -13.29 11.67 -1.70
CA LYS A 142 -14.62 11.09 -1.41
C LYS A 142 -14.56 9.62 -0.99
N THR A 143 -13.37 9.06 -0.82
CA THR A 143 -13.21 7.67 -0.41
C THR A 143 -13.79 7.46 0.98
N LYS A 144 -14.64 6.45 1.10
CA LYS A 144 -15.36 6.11 2.32
C LYS A 144 -15.10 4.65 2.64
N LEU A 145 -15.10 4.35 3.92
CA LEU A 145 -15.12 2.98 4.40
C LEU A 145 -16.44 2.30 4.00
N HIS A 146 -16.35 1.03 3.66
CA HIS A 146 -17.51 0.17 3.55
C HIS A 146 -18.17 0.02 4.92
N LYS A 147 -19.48 -0.26 4.93
CA LYS A 147 -20.25 -0.47 6.15
C LYS A 147 -20.81 -1.88 6.17
N ASN A 148 -20.50 -2.61 7.23
CA ASN A 148 -21.05 -3.92 7.54
C ASN A 148 -21.80 -3.82 8.86
N THR A 149 -23.10 -4.11 8.84
CA THR A 149 -23.94 -4.12 10.05
C THR A 149 -24.20 -5.54 10.56
N SER A 150 -23.83 -6.57 9.79
CA SER A 150 -24.03 -7.96 10.14
C SER A 150 -23.13 -8.87 9.32
N LEU A 151 -22.38 -9.75 9.98
CA LEU A 151 -21.57 -10.77 9.30
C LEU A 151 -22.44 -11.78 8.52
N ALA A 152 -23.64 -12.04 9.02
CA ALA A 152 -24.55 -13.04 8.46
C ALA A 152 -25.34 -12.53 7.24
N ARG A 153 -25.59 -11.22 7.18
CA ARG A 153 -26.48 -10.63 6.16
C ARG A 153 -25.75 -9.87 5.06
N ASP A 154 -24.51 -9.45 5.28
CA ASP A 154 -23.75 -8.72 4.27
C ASP A 154 -23.15 -9.69 3.25
N PRO A 155 -23.45 -9.52 1.94
CA PRO A 155 -22.91 -10.38 0.89
C PRO A 155 -21.38 -10.46 0.89
N PHE A 156 -20.68 -9.42 1.33
CA PHE A 156 -19.22 -9.42 1.44
C PHE A 156 -18.72 -10.46 2.45
N THR A 157 -19.36 -10.55 3.61
CA THR A 157 -18.92 -11.43 4.70
C THR A 157 -19.52 -12.82 4.66
N GLN A 158 -20.58 -13.05 3.87
CA GLN A 158 -21.21 -14.38 3.73
C GLN A 158 -20.26 -15.45 3.15
N GLY A 159 -19.27 -15.05 2.35
CA GLY A 159 -18.21 -15.94 1.84
C GLY A 159 -17.04 -16.18 2.82
N MET A 160 -17.11 -15.64 4.04
CA MET A 160 -16.02 -15.66 5.01
C MET A 160 -16.36 -16.50 6.24
N SER A 161 -15.36 -17.17 6.79
CA SER A 161 -15.41 -17.77 8.11
C SER A 161 -14.32 -17.17 8.99
N PHE A 162 -14.71 -16.55 10.08
CA PHE A 162 -13.80 -15.99 11.07
C PHE A 162 -13.59 -17.05 12.16
N HIS A 163 -12.45 -17.73 12.13
CA HIS A 163 -12.08 -18.73 13.13
C HIS A 163 -11.07 -18.14 14.11
N ARG A 164 -11.35 -18.28 15.41
CA ARG A 164 -10.38 -18.00 16.46
C ARG A 164 -9.15 -18.91 16.34
#